data_AF-A0A952MKI6-F1
#
_entry.id   AF-A0A952MKI6-F1
#
_cell.length_a   1.000
_cell.length_b   1.000
_cell.length_c   1.000
_cell.angle_alpha   90.00
_cell.angle_beta   90.00
_cell.angle_gamma   90.00
#
_symmetry.space_group_name_H-M   'P 1'
#
loop_
_entity.id
_entity.type
_entity.pdbx_description
1 polymer ?
#
loop_
_entity_poly.entity_id
_entity_poly.type
_entity_poly.pdbx_seq_one_letter_code
_entity_poly.pdbx_strand_id
1 'polypeptide(L)'
;MAKELIVVKGRVIEQNRSFAPEVGEDIGYELGAKMIQRWHKENPDDVLASFTGRNIIENILAQPGCTGIRMFNAINDLGIKQLVLVGVDKDGNNILEYTTIGEDGNLIKNRGIVADRSAICPPSCGQGGDISLDWY
;
A
#
# COMPACT_ATOMS: atom_id res chain seq x y z
N MET A 1 -4.22 -21.28 -8.08
CA MET A 1 -4.09 -19.86 -8.46
C MET A 1 -3.67 -19.80 -9.92
N ALA A 2 -4.26 -18.92 -10.73
CA ALA A 2 -3.83 -18.73 -12.11
C ALA A 2 -2.49 -17.98 -12.11
N LYS A 3 -1.51 -18.49 -12.84
CA LYS A 3 -0.24 -17.79 -13.05
C LYS A 3 -0.37 -16.85 -14.23
N GLU A 4 0.23 -15.68 -14.13
CA GLU A 4 0.32 -14.72 -15.22
C GLU A 4 1.76 -14.24 -15.40
N LEU A 5 2.12 -13.98 -16.66
CA LEU A 5 3.38 -13.40 -17.05
C LEU A 5 3.17 -11.92 -17.33
N ILE A 6 3.92 -11.06 -16.66
CA ILE A 6 3.93 -9.62 -16.90
C ILE A 6 5.33 -9.14 -17.26
N VAL A 7 5.42 -8.03 -17.98
CA VAL A 7 6.70 -7.40 -18.32
C VAL A 7 6.80 -6.06 -17.60
N VAL A 8 7.78 -5.91 -16.72
CA VAL A 8 8.03 -4.67 -15.96
C VAL A 8 9.47 -4.24 -16.17
N LYS A 9 9.67 -3.02 -16.67
CA LYS A 9 11.01 -2.49 -17.03
C LYS A 9 11.85 -3.48 -17.87
N GLY A 10 11.22 -4.15 -18.85
CA GLY A 10 11.88 -5.12 -19.73
C GLY A 10 12.19 -6.48 -19.10
N ARG A 11 11.75 -6.74 -17.86
CA ARG A 11 11.93 -8.03 -17.18
C ARG A 11 10.61 -8.80 -17.18
N VAL A 12 10.66 -10.08 -17.54
CA VAL A 12 9.51 -10.99 -17.43
C VAL A 12 9.38 -11.44 -15.97
N ILE A 13 8.20 -11.28 -15.40
CA ILE A 13 7.86 -11.68 -14.04
C ILE A 13 6.69 -12.65 -14.13
N GLU A 14 6.83 -13.81 -13.48
CA GLU A 14 5.74 -14.74 -13.26
C GLU A 14 5.15 -14.48 -11.87
N GLN A 15 3.85 -14.20 -11.81
CA GLN A 15 3.17 -13.97 -10.54
C GLN A 15 1.89 -14.78 -10.43
N ASN A 16 1.48 -15.07 -9.19
CA ASN A 16 0.18 -15.65 -8.90
C ASN A 16 -0.86 -14.53 -8.91
N ARG A 17 -1.82 -14.58 -9.85
CA ARG A 17 -2.96 -13.67 -9.84
C ARG A 17 -3.91 -14.08 -8.70
N SER A 18 -3.80 -13.39 -7.58
CA SER A 18 -4.63 -13.60 -6.39
C SER A 18 -4.85 -12.29 -5.64
N PHE A 19 -6.05 -12.14 -5.07
CA PHE A 19 -6.42 -11.08 -4.14
C PHE A 19 -6.88 -11.66 -2.80
N ALA A 20 -6.42 -12.88 -2.50
CA ALA A 20 -6.72 -13.54 -1.25
C ALA A 20 -5.93 -12.90 -0.09
N PRO A 21 -6.43 -12.95 1.16
CA PRO A 21 -5.76 -12.35 2.33
C PRO A 21 -4.35 -12.88 2.60
N GLU A 22 -4.02 -14.07 2.09
CA GLU A 22 -2.72 -14.71 2.27
C GLU A 22 -1.65 -14.21 1.27
N VAL A 23 -2.00 -13.32 0.34
CA VAL A 23 -1.05 -12.74 -0.62
C VAL A 23 -0.08 -11.82 0.10
N GLY A 24 1.20 -12.15 0.00
CA GLY A 24 2.31 -11.48 0.68
C GLY A 24 3.21 -12.52 1.33
N GLU A 25 4.40 -12.09 1.75
CA GLU A 25 5.33 -12.95 2.47
C GLU A 25 6.20 -12.13 3.42
N ASP A 26 6.62 -12.74 4.52
CA ASP A 26 7.70 -12.21 5.35
C ASP A 26 9.03 -12.56 4.67
N ILE A 27 9.65 -11.55 4.05
CA ILE A 27 10.94 -11.69 3.36
C ILE A 27 12.15 -11.66 4.30
N GLY A 28 11.94 -11.38 5.58
CA GLY A 28 13.01 -11.16 6.54
C GLY A 28 13.72 -9.80 6.37
N TYR A 29 14.38 -9.40 7.44
CA TYR A 29 15.03 -8.09 7.56
C TYR A 29 16.16 -7.87 6.54
N GLU A 30 17.04 -8.86 6.33
CA GLU A 30 18.23 -8.72 5.50
C GLU A 30 17.88 -8.51 4.02
N LEU A 31 16.86 -9.22 3.52
CA LEU A 31 16.40 -9.07 2.15
C LEU A 31 15.67 -7.73 1.97
N GLY A 32 14.85 -7.33 2.96
CA GLY A 32 14.19 -6.03 2.99
C GLY A 32 15.18 -4.85 2.90
N ALA A 33 16.23 -4.87 3.73
CA ALA A 33 17.29 -3.86 3.72
C ALA A 33 17.98 -3.76 2.35
N LYS A 34 18.38 -4.90 1.75
CA LYS A 34 18.98 -4.94 0.42
C LYS A 34 18.05 -4.45 -0.68
N MET A 35 16.74 -4.64 -0.56
CA MET A 35 15.77 -4.13 -1.53
C MET A 35 15.66 -2.61 -1.48
N ILE A 36 15.62 -2.04 -0.28
CA ILE A 36 15.43 -0.60 -0.13
C ILE A 36 16.73 0.16 -0.45
N GLN A 37 17.91 -0.35 -0.09
CA GLN A 37 19.19 0.22 -0.54
C GLN A 37 19.28 0.31 -2.08
N ARG A 38 18.86 -0.74 -2.79
CA ARG A 38 18.85 -0.74 -4.26
C ARG A 38 17.92 0.35 -4.80
N TRP A 39 16.72 0.48 -4.24
CA TRP A 39 15.78 1.52 -4.63
C TRP A 39 16.38 2.92 -4.40
N HIS A 40 16.92 3.19 -3.21
CA HIS A 40 17.49 4.49 -2.88
C HIS A 40 18.70 4.84 -3.75
N LYS A 41 19.59 3.88 -4.03
CA LYS A 41 20.73 4.08 -4.93
C LYS A 41 20.31 4.46 -6.35
N GLU A 42 19.19 3.91 -6.83
CA GLU A 42 18.63 4.23 -8.15
C GLU A 42 17.80 5.54 -8.14
N ASN A 43 17.34 6.00 -6.98
CA ASN A 43 16.44 7.14 -6.82
C ASN A 43 16.84 8.00 -5.59
N PRO A 44 18.03 8.64 -5.61
CA PRO A 44 18.59 9.32 -4.43
C PRO A 44 17.76 10.54 -3.99
N ASP A 45 17.07 11.19 -4.93
CA ASP A 45 16.29 12.42 -4.69
C ASP A 45 14.77 12.17 -4.61
N ASP A 46 14.32 10.91 -4.69
CA ASP A 46 12.90 10.55 -4.58
C ASP A 46 12.51 10.27 -3.12
N VAL A 47 11.20 10.19 -2.87
CA VAL A 47 10.65 9.76 -1.58
C VAL A 47 11.12 8.34 -1.27
N LEU A 48 11.79 8.18 -0.12
CA LEU A 48 12.33 6.89 0.32
C LEU A 48 11.22 5.97 0.83
N ALA A 49 10.34 6.51 1.68
CA ALA A 49 9.23 5.76 2.26
C ALA A 49 8.05 6.68 2.64
N SER A 50 6.88 6.06 2.81
CA SER A 50 5.67 6.73 3.29
C SER A 50 5.14 5.99 4.52
N PHE A 51 4.92 6.71 5.61
CA PHE A 51 4.32 6.18 6.83
C PHE A 51 2.81 6.43 6.83
N THR A 52 2.04 5.35 6.95
CA THR A 52 0.58 5.40 7.11
C THR A 52 0.20 4.95 8.51
N GLY A 53 -0.64 5.74 9.19
CA GLY A 53 -1.09 5.41 10.53
C GLY A 53 -1.93 4.13 10.59
N ARG A 54 -1.81 3.40 11.69
CA ARG A 54 -2.57 2.15 11.93
C ARG A 54 -4.08 2.33 11.74
N ASN A 55 -4.66 3.39 12.32
CA ASN A 55 -6.12 3.57 12.34
C ASN A 55 -6.72 3.61 10.92
N ILE A 56 -6.07 4.29 9.97
CA ILE A 56 -6.60 4.37 8.60
C ILE A 56 -6.44 3.05 7.85
N ILE A 57 -5.38 2.30 8.11
CA ILE A 57 -5.17 0.95 7.58
C ILE A 57 -6.29 0.02 8.09
N GLU A 58 -6.51 0.01 9.40
CA GLU A 58 -7.56 -0.81 10.04
C GLU A 58 -8.95 -0.43 9.52
N ASN A 59 -9.24 0.86 9.36
CA ASN A 59 -10.52 1.31 8.80
C ASN A 59 -10.71 0.84 7.35
N ILE A 60 -9.66 0.85 6.52
CA ILE A 60 -9.73 0.31 5.15
C ILE A 60 -10.02 -1.19 5.17
N LEU A 61 -9.33 -1.95 6.03
CA LEU A 61 -9.47 -3.40 6.17
C LEU A 61 -10.83 -3.80 6.76
N ALA A 62 -11.43 -2.95 7.60
CA ALA A 62 -12.74 -3.17 8.19
C ALA A 62 -13.91 -2.98 7.22
N GLN A 63 -13.67 -2.47 6.00
CA GLN A 63 -14.73 -2.34 5.00
C GLN A 63 -15.26 -3.72 4.58
N PRO A 64 -16.59 -3.90 4.47
CA PRO A 64 -17.18 -5.18 4.10
C PRO A 64 -16.61 -5.76 2.79
N GLY A 65 -16.19 -7.02 2.84
CA GLY A 65 -15.63 -7.72 1.68
C GLY A 65 -14.18 -7.38 1.34
N CYS A 66 -13.51 -6.51 2.12
CA CYS A 66 -12.10 -6.19 1.95
C CYS A 66 -11.22 -7.40 2.28
N THR A 67 -10.34 -7.78 1.36
CA THR A 67 -9.35 -8.86 1.52
C THR A 67 -7.92 -8.35 1.63
N GLY A 68 -7.69 -7.08 1.31
CA GLY A 68 -6.37 -6.45 1.39
C GLY A 68 -6.37 -5.01 0.90
N ILE A 69 -5.18 -4.42 0.80
CA ILE A 69 -4.97 -3.03 0.40
C ILE A 69 -4.19 -2.97 -0.90
N ARG A 70 -4.67 -2.20 -1.87
CA ARG A 70 -3.91 -1.78 -3.05
C ARG A 70 -3.23 -0.45 -2.77
N MET A 71 -1.94 -0.39 -3.07
CA MET A 71 -1.11 0.80 -2.96
C MET A 71 -0.80 1.32 -4.36
N PHE A 72 -1.34 2.47 -4.72
CA PHE A 72 -1.05 3.14 -5.98
C PHE A 72 0.12 4.11 -5.81
N ASN A 73 1.09 4.06 -6.71
CA ASN A 73 2.04 5.17 -6.87
C ASN A 73 1.28 6.36 -7.45
N ALA A 74 1.32 7.49 -6.78
CA ALA A 74 0.65 8.73 -7.17
C ALA A 74 1.61 9.91 -7.08
N ILE A 75 1.21 11.06 -7.64
CA ILE A 75 1.93 12.32 -7.56
C ILE A 75 0.94 13.35 -7.02
N ASN A 76 1.31 14.09 -5.97
CA ASN A 76 0.46 15.13 -5.41
C ASN A 76 0.55 16.44 -6.22
N ASP A 77 -0.24 17.44 -5.80
CA ASP A 77 -0.28 18.75 -6.46
C ASP A 77 1.07 19.51 -6.45
N LEU A 78 2.03 19.08 -5.62
CA LEU A 78 3.39 19.62 -5.55
C LEU A 78 4.38 18.88 -6.47
N GLY A 79 3.92 17.89 -7.24
CA GLY A 79 4.78 17.07 -8.08
C GLY A 79 5.57 16.00 -7.32
N ILE A 80 5.25 15.78 -6.04
CA ILE A 80 5.96 14.83 -5.18
C ILE A 80 5.25 13.48 -5.20
N LYS A 81 6.03 12.41 -5.34
CA LYS A 81 5.54 11.04 -5.30
C LYS A 81 4.94 10.71 -3.93
N GLN A 82 3.81 10.03 -3.93
CA GLN A 82 3.13 9.54 -2.73
C GLN A 82 2.40 8.22 -3.01
N LEU A 83 1.79 7.65 -1.98
CA LEU A 83 0.98 6.44 -2.09
C LEU A 83 -0.48 6.73 -1.80
N VAL A 84 -1.37 6.22 -2.65
CA VAL A 84 -2.81 6.17 -2.39
C VAL A 84 -3.21 4.73 -2.06
N LEU A 85 -3.86 4.53 -0.92
CA LEU A 85 -4.27 3.24 -0.38
C LEU A 85 -5.78 3.06 -0.56
N VAL A 86 -6.19 1.91 -1.10
CA VAL A 86 -7.60 1.56 -1.32
C VAL A 86 -7.84 0.11 -0.94
N GLY A 87 -8.99 -0.18 -0.30
CA GLY A 87 -9.42 -1.54 -0.01
C GLY A 87 -9.76 -2.30 -1.28
N VAL A 88 -9.46 -3.61 -1.31
CA VAL A 88 -9.69 -4.48 -2.46
C VAL A 88 -10.54 -5.66 -2.05
N ASP A 89 -11.49 -6.05 -2.90
CA ASP A 89 -12.28 -7.26 -2.70
C ASP A 89 -11.60 -8.54 -3.21
N LYS A 90 -12.20 -9.70 -2.94
CA LYS A 90 -11.69 -11.01 -3.39
C LYS A 90 -11.53 -11.14 -4.91
N ASP A 91 -12.22 -10.33 -5.69
CA ASP A 91 -12.21 -10.35 -7.16
C ASP A 91 -11.21 -9.33 -7.74
N GLY A 92 -10.56 -8.54 -6.87
CA GLY A 92 -9.58 -7.54 -7.25
C GLY A 92 -10.15 -6.16 -7.54
N ASN A 93 -11.43 -5.91 -7.26
CA ASN A 93 -12.04 -4.59 -7.45
C ASN A 93 -11.70 -3.68 -6.28
N ASN A 94 -11.52 -2.39 -6.58
CA ASN A 94 -11.39 -1.37 -5.55
C ASN A 94 -12.75 -1.16 -4.86
N ILE A 95 -12.75 -1.13 -3.53
CA ILE A 95 -13.94 -0.80 -2.74
C ILE A 95 -14.04 0.73 -2.67
N LEU A 96 -14.81 1.30 -3.60
CA LEU A 96 -15.09 2.75 -3.66
C LEU A 96 -16.46 3.11 -3.08
N GLU A 97 -17.33 2.12 -2.93
CA GLU A 97 -18.61 2.19 -2.24
C GLU A 97 -18.96 0.81 -1.69
N TYR A 98 -19.73 0.76 -0.61
CA TYR A 98 -20.24 -0.48 -0.05
C TYR A 98 -21.58 -0.26 0.66
N THR A 99 -22.39 -1.31 0.75
CA THR A 99 -23.72 -1.24 1.36
C THR A 99 -23.73 -1.99 2.69
N THR A 100 -24.33 -1.40 3.72
CA THR A 100 -24.60 -2.04 5.02
C THR A 100 -26.10 -2.06 5.30
N ILE A 101 -26.53 -2.92 6.23
CA ILE A 101 -27.91 -2.96 6.71
C ILE A 101 -27.98 -2.11 7.99
N GLY A 102 -28.86 -1.11 8.00
CA GLY A 102 -29.14 -0.28 9.17
C GLY A 102 -29.95 -1.04 10.23
N GLU A 103 -30.04 -0.48 11.43
CA GLU A 103 -30.77 -1.09 12.56
C GLU A 103 -32.27 -1.29 12.26
N ASP A 104 -32.83 -0.47 11.37
CA ASP A 104 -34.21 -0.51 10.90
C ASP A 104 -34.41 -1.42 9.65
N GLY A 105 -33.37 -2.13 9.23
CA GLY A 105 -33.39 -3.01 8.06
C GLY A 105 -33.21 -2.29 6.72
N ASN A 106 -33.00 -0.97 6.71
CA ASN A 106 -32.76 -0.22 5.48
C ASN A 106 -31.34 -0.43 4.95
N LEU A 107 -31.18 -0.36 3.62
CA LEU A 107 -29.86 -0.39 2.98
C LEU A 107 -29.20 0.99 3.05
N ILE A 108 -28.02 1.05 3.66
CA ILE A 108 -27.21 2.26 3.77
C ILE A 108 -26.04 2.15 2.81
N LYS A 109 -25.91 3.11 1.89
CA LYS A 109 -24.75 3.22 1.00
C LYS A 109 -23.68 4.07 1.66
N ASN A 110 -22.48 3.52 1.77
CA ASN A 110 -21.31 4.16 2.31
C ASN A 110 -20.29 4.39 1.19
N ARG A 111 -19.52 5.48 1.30
CA ARG A 111 -18.34 5.69 0.45
C ARG A 111 -17.20 4.85 0.98
N GLY A 112 -16.47 4.22 0.06
CA GLY A 112 -15.25 3.50 0.39
C GLY A 112 -14.14 4.46 0.81
N ILE A 113 -13.21 3.95 1.61
CA ILE A 113 -12.07 4.71 2.10
C ILE A 113 -10.95 4.68 1.06
N VAL A 114 -10.55 5.88 0.63
CA VAL A 114 -9.34 6.13 -0.16
C VAL A 114 -8.42 6.98 0.70
N ALA A 115 -7.30 6.41 1.13
CA ALA A 115 -6.36 7.07 2.01
C ALA A 115 -5.12 7.57 1.25
N ASP A 116 -4.64 8.73 1.66
CA ASP A 116 -3.45 9.42 1.15
C ASP A 116 -2.90 10.30 2.27
N ARG A 117 -1.83 11.08 2.00
CA ARG A 117 -1.16 11.98 2.96
C ARG A 117 -0.41 11.25 4.06
N SER A 118 0.13 10.09 3.73
CA SER A 118 1.15 9.42 4.53
C SER A 118 2.32 10.37 4.81
N ALA A 119 2.93 10.27 6.00
CA ALA A 119 4.10 11.07 6.33
C ALA A 119 5.30 10.61 5.49
N ILE A 120 5.97 11.54 4.82
CA ILE A 120 7.09 11.24 3.93
C ILE A 120 8.39 11.13 4.74
N CYS A 121 9.16 10.08 4.47
CA CYS A 121 10.55 9.95 4.91
C CYS A 121 11.48 10.18 3.70
N PRO A 122 12.58 10.96 3.84
CA PRO A 122 13.03 11.79 4.98
C PRO A 122 12.30 13.15 5.07
N PRO A 123 12.30 13.87 6.22
CA PRO A 123 13.34 13.91 7.25
C PRO A 123 13.02 13.29 8.63
N SER A 124 11.84 12.73 8.89
CA SER A 124 11.48 12.29 10.25
C SER A 124 11.49 10.76 10.43
N CYS A 125 12.66 10.18 10.70
CA CYS A 125 12.75 8.88 11.38
C CYS A 125 12.77 9.11 12.91
N GLY A 126 11.60 9.33 13.51
CA GLY A 126 11.51 9.57 14.96
C GLY A 126 12.02 10.94 15.43
N GLN A 127 12.20 11.11 16.75
CA GLN A 127 12.73 12.34 17.34
C GLN A 127 14.27 12.34 17.29
N GLY A 128 14.85 13.08 16.33
CA GLY A 128 16.15 13.71 16.55
C GLY A 128 17.38 13.16 15.81
N GLY A 129 17.27 12.68 14.58
CA GLY A 129 18.48 12.37 13.80
C GLY A 129 18.23 12.35 12.30
N ASP A 130 19.33 12.53 11.55
CA ASP A 130 19.46 12.06 10.16
C ASP A 130 18.89 10.64 10.06
N ILE A 131 18.53 10.21 8.84
CA ILE A 131 18.06 8.85 8.62
C ILE A 131 19.07 7.92 9.32
N SER A 132 18.67 7.29 10.44
CA SER A 132 19.42 6.18 11.01
C SER A 132 19.18 5.07 10.03
N LEU A 133 20.11 5.05 9.12
CA LEU A 133 20.31 4.13 8.05
C LEU A 133 20.87 2.82 8.61
N ASP A 134 21.02 2.69 9.94
CA ASP A 134 21.63 1.57 10.67
C ASP A 134 20.80 0.26 10.66
N TRP A 135 19.71 0.24 9.87
CA TRP A 135 19.12 -1.00 9.36
C TRP A 135 19.86 -1.52 8.11
N TYR A 136 21.03 -0.95 7.83
CA TYR A 136 22.03 -1.40 6.88
C TYR A 136 23.47 -1.11 7.29
#